data_AF-A0A853FJL1-F1
#
_entry.id   AF-A0A853FJL1-F1
#
_cell.length_a   1.000
_cell.length_b   1.000
_cell.length_c   1.000
_cell.angle_alpha   90.00
_cell.angle_beta   90.00
_cell.angle_gamma   90.00
#
_symmetry.space_group_name_H-M   'P 1'
#
loop_
_entity.id
_entity.type
_entity.pdbx_description
1 polymer ?
#
loop_
_entity_poly.entity_id
_entity_poly.type
_entity_poly.pdbx_seq_one_letter_code
_entity_poly.pdbx_strand_id
1 'polypeptide(L)'
;MQYVTESGHTYHFDGWPPGQSPYECWARCDYLGCLHGAMLCYHLIGDGAQEAVADDGLLHELVHLASGMDICTHTPTGILGNRVRGLERRVEMMMEAARQLEKVTL
;
A
#
# COMPACT_ATOMS: atom_id res chain seq x y z
N MET A 1 -9.70 -4.54 -7.88
CA MET A 1 -8.42 -4.16 -8.51
C MET A 1 -7.61 -5.42 -8.77
N GLN A 2 -6.72 -5.46 -9.76
CA GLN A 2 -5.87 -6.63 -10.00
C GLN A 2 -4.40 -6.22 -10.06
N TYR A 3 -3.53 -7.04 -9.50
CA TYR A 3 -2.07 -6.94 -9.55
C TYR A 3 -1.53 -8.18 -10.24
N VAL A 4 -0.60 -8.02 -11.18
CA VAL A 4 0.09 -9.14 -11.82
C VAL A 4 1.59 -8.97 -11.57
N THR A 5 2.23 -9.95 -10.95
CA THR A 5 3.70 -9.98 -10.76
C THR A 5 4.42 -10.20 -12.08
N GLU A 6 5.73 -9.95 -12.15
CA GLU A 6 6.55 -10.27 -13.32
C GLU A 6 6.54 -11.77 -13.68
N SER A 7 6.37 -12.65 -12.69
CA SER A 7 6.22 -14.10 -12.88
C SER A 7 4.83 -14.54 -13.37
N GLY A 8 3.88 -13.62 -13.52
CA GLY A 8 2.53 -13.89 -14.02
C GLY A 8 1.48 -14.23 -12.94
N HIS A 9 1.85 -14.30 -11.66
CA HIS A 9 0.87 -14.45 -10.59
C HIS A 9 -0.07 -13.24 -10.53
N THR A 10 -1.37 -13.51 -10.52
CA THR A 10 -2.41 -12.48 -10.44
C THR A 10 -3.05 -12.47 -9.06
N TYR A 11 -3.07 -11.31 -8.43
CA TYR A 11 -3.72 -11.04 -7.16
C TYR A 11 -4.93 -10.15 -7.40
N HIS A 12 -6.07 -10.58 -6.88
CA HIS A 12 -7.33 -9.85 -6.98
C HIS A 12 -7.68 -9.21 -5.65
N PHE A 13 -8.17 -7.97 -5.72
CA PHE A 13 -8.51 -7.15 -4.57
C PHE A 13 -9.98 -6.74 -4.66
N ASP A 14 -10.78 -7.27 -3.73
CA ASP A 14 -12.23 -7.05 -3.63
C ASP A 14 -12.60 -5.68 -3.01
N GLY A 15 -11.60 -4.84 -2.78
CA GLY A 15 -11.75 -3.51 -2.19
C GLY A 15 -11.14 -3.43 -0.79
N TRP A 16 -11.06 -2.19 -0.29
CA TRP A 16 -10.54 -1.87 1.03
C TRP A 16 -11.68 -1.32 1.89
N PRO A 17 -11.96 -1.88 3.08
CA PRO A 17 -13.03 -1.39 3.92
C PRO A 17 -12.79 0.08 4.32
N PRO A 18 -13.84 0.93 4.30
CA PRO A 18 -13.69 2.32 4.69
C PRO A 18 -13.20 2.43 6.15
N GLY A 19 -12.28 3.36 6.39
CA GLY A 19 -11.75 3.66 7.72
C GLY A 19 -10.67 2.71 8.23
N GLN A 20 -10.24 1.71 7.46
CA GLN A 20 -9.07 0.90 7.83
C GLN A 20 -7.76 1.56 7.44
N SER A 21 -6.77 1.47 8.33
CA SER A 21 -5.41 1.95 8.14
C SER A 21 -4.49 0.80 7.67
N PRO A 22 -3.79 0.92 6.53
CA PRO A 22 -2.77 -0.06 6.15
C PRO A 22 -1.66 -0.19 7.20
N TYR A 23 -1.27 0.90 7.87
CA TYR A 23 -0.26 0.84 8.93
C TYR A 23 -0.74 0.12 10.19
N GLU A 24 -2.01 0.29 10.58
CA GLU A 24 -2.59 -0.49 11.68
C GLU A 24 -2.70 -1.99 11.34
N CYS A 25 -2.95 -2.33 10.08
CA CYS A 25 -2.89 -3.73 9.62
C CYS A 25 -1.45 -4.28 9.71
N TRP A 26 -0.45 -3.51 9.27
CA TRP A 26 0.96 -3.85 9.46
C TRP A 26 1.30 -4.10 10.94
N ALA A 27 0.91 -3.19 11.83
CA ALA A 27 1.19 -3.28 13.27
C ALA A 27 0.57 -4.51 13.94
N ARG A 28 -0.48 -5.08 13.36
CA ARG A 28 -1.17 -6.29 13.82
C ARG A 28 -0.71 -7.56 13.09
N CYS A 29 0.30 -7.47 12.22
CA CYS A 29 0.75 -8.55 11.33
C CYS A 29 -0.35 -9.05 10.36
N ASP A 30 -1.37 -8.23 10.10
CA ASP A 30 -2.35 -8.47 9.04
C ASP A 30 -1.76 -7.98 7.71
N TYR A 31 -0.87 -8.79 7.13
CA TYR A 31 -0.15 -8.42 5.92
C TYR A 31 -1.03 -8.39 4.67
N LEU A 32 -2.08 -9.22 4.62
CA LEU A 32 -3.06 -9.17 3.55
C LEU A 32 -3.85 -7.87 3.60
N GLY A 33 -4.32 -7.47 4.78
CA GLY A 33 -4.94 -6.16 4.97
C GLY A 33 -3.98 -5.03 4.60
N CYS A 34 -2.74 -5.09 5.10
CA CYS A 34 -1.72 -4.09 4.77
C CYS A 34 -1.48 -3.96 3.25
N LEU A 35 -1.41 -5.09 2.53
CA LEU A 35 -1.27 -5.12 1.06
C LEU A 35 -2.45 -4.43 0.38
N HIS A 36 -3.68 -4.75 0.77
CA HIS A 36 -4.89 -4.16 0.19
C HIS A 36 -4.93 -2.64 0.38
N GLY A 37 -4.65 -2.16 1.60
CA GLY A 37 -4.61 -0.73 1.89
C GLY A 37 -3.48 -0.01 1.15
N ALA A 38 -2.29 -0.61 1.07
CA ALA A 38 -1.16 -0.04 0.33
C ALA A 38 -1.48 0.10 -1.17
N MET A 39 -2.13 -0.89 -1.77
CA MET A 39 -2.56 -0.80 -3.17
C MET A 39 -3.56 0.31 -3.44
N LEU A 40 -4.54 0.48 -2.54
CA LEU A 40 -5.45 1.62 -2.62
C LEU A 40 -4.68 2.94 -2.54
N CYS A 41 -3.72 3.06 -1.61
CA CYS A 41 -2.94 4.28 -1.47
C CYS A 41 -2.15 4.62 -2.74
N TYR A 42 -1.49 3.65 -3.37
CA TYR A 42 -0.79 3.87 -4.65
C TYR A 42 -1.75 4.33 -5.75
N HIS A 43 -2.92 3.70 -5.83
CA HIS A 43 -3.95 4.09 -6.80
C HIS A 43 -4.40 5.56 -6.60
N LEU A 44 -4.58 5.99 -5.36
CA LEU A 44 -5.02 7.34 -5.03
C LEU A 44 -3.94 8.41 -5.28
N ILE A 45 -2.66 8.07 -5.08
CA ILE A 45 -1.56 9.02 -5.31
C ILE A 45 -1.37 9.29 -6.82
N GLY A 46 -1.74 8.35 -7.68
CA GLY A 46 -1.48 8.46 -9.12
C GLY A 46 -0.01 8.25 -9.49
N ASP A 47 0.85 7.97 -8.51
CA ASP A 47 2.17 7.35 -8.72
C ASP A 47 1.86 5.96 -9.28
N GLY A 48 2.03 5.78 -10.60
CA GLY A 48 1.74 4.52 -11.26
C GLY A 48 2.32 3.37 -10.45
N ALA A 49 1.46 2.44 -10.04
CA ALA A 49 1.81 1.33 -9.15
C ALA A 49 3.02 0.51 -9.64
N GLN A 50 3.48 0.70 -10.88
CA GLN A 50 4.64 0.07 -11.49
C GLN A 50 5.96 0.25 -10.71
N GLU A 51 6.31 1.45 -10.19
CA GLU A 51 7.56 1.58 -9.39
C GLU A 51 7.45 0.94 -8.00
N ALA A 52 6.24 0.87 -7.45
CA ALA A 52 5.95 0.15 -6.20
C ALA A 52 5.96 -1.37 -6.34
N VAL A 53 5.88 -1.83 -7.59
CA VAL A 53 5.71 -3.21 -8.04
C VAL A 53 7.00 -3.81 -8.59
N ALA A 54 7.98 -2.98 -8.93
CA ALA A 54 9.31 -3.45 -9.30
C ALA A 54 9.83 -4.46 -8.26
N ASP A 55 10.64 -5.43 -8.70
CA ASP A 55 11.37 -6.31 -7.78
C ASP A 55 12.02 -5.45 -6.69
N ASP A 56 11.79 -5.83 -5.42
CA ASP A 56 12.19 -5.11 -4.21
C ASP A 56 11.29 -3.94 -3.74
N GLY A 57 10.18 -3.71 -4.45
CA GLY A 57 9.16 -2.72 -4.15
C GLY A 57 8.31 -3.05 -2.92
N LEU A 58 7.65 -2.04 -2.35
CA LEU A 58 6.80 -2.22 -1.16
C LEU A 58 5.70 -3.26 -1.40
N LEU A 59 5.04 -3.24 -2.57
CA LEU A 59 3.95 -4.17 -2.85
C LEU A 59 4.47 -5.60 -3.08
N HIS A 60 5.65 -5.76 -3.68
CA HIS A 60 6.32 -7.05 -3.83
C HIS A 60 6.54 -7.71 -2.46
N GLU A 61 7.09 -6.98 -1.50
CA GLU A 61 7.38 -7.54 -0.18
C GLU A 61 6.14 -7.81 0.66
N LEU A 62 5.11 -6.96 0.51
CA LEU A 62 3.82 -7.22 1.15
C LEU A 62 3.13 -8.47 0.57
N VAL A 63 3.34 -8.79 -0.70
CA VAL A 63 2.86 -10.04 -1.32
C VAL A 63 3.55 -11.26 -0.71
N HIS A 64 4.86 -11.19 -0.46
CA HIS A 64 5.58 -12.28 0.23
C HIS A 64 5.02 -12.52 1.62
N LEU A 65 4.93 -11.45 2.42
CA LEU A 65 4.41 -11.53 3.78
C LEU A 65 2.94 -12.01 3.83
N ALA A 66 2.08 -11.54 2.92
CA ALA A 66 0.70 -11.99 2.81
C ALA A 66 0.60 -13.48 2.41
N SER A 67 1.59 -13.99 1.69
CA SER A 67 1.68 -15.40 1.29
C SER A 67 2.39 -16.29 2.33
N GLY A 68 2.77 -15.74 3.48
CA GLY A 68 3.52 -16.47 4.51
C GLY A 68 4.98 -16.76 4.13
N MET A 69 5.52 -16.03 3.15
CA MET A 69 6.92 -16.08 2.73
C MET A 69 7.72 -14.98 3.43
N ASP A 70 8.98 -15.26 3.74
CA ASP A 70 9.90 -14.22 4.20
C ASP A 70 10.15 -13.20 3.07
N ILE A 71 10.46 -11.97 3.47
CA ILE A 71 10.79 -10.89 2.55
C ILE A 71 12.08 -11.23 1.78
N CYS A 72 12.08 -10.96 0.47
CA CYS A 72 13.18 -11.39 -0.41
C CYS A 72 14.33 -10.40 -0.46
N THR A 73 14.07 -9.13 -0.13
CA THR A 73 15.09 -8.08 -0.14
C THR A 73 15.95 -8.04 1.12
N HIS A 74 17.10 -7.38 0.96
CA HIS A 74 17.87 -6.82 2.06
C HIS A 74 17.13 -5.71 2.84
N THR A 75 15.86 -5.42 2.54
CA THR A 75 15.07 -4.41 3.25
C THR A 75 14.59 -5.00 4.57
N PRO A 76 15.05 -4.52 5.75
CA PRO A 76 14.53 -5.01 7.01
C PRO A 76 13.03 -4.74 7.15
N THR A 77 12.31 -5.63 7.85
CA THR A 77 10.87 -5.47 8.15
C THR A 77 10.54 -4.10 8.75
N GLY A 78 11.40 -3.53 9.58
CA GLY A 78 11.22 -2.18 10.13
C GLY A 78 11.20 -1.08 9.06
N ILE A 79 11.98 -1.22 7.98
CA ILE A 79 11.95 -0.27 6.85
C ILE A 79 10.65 -0.42 6.07
N LEU A 80 10.14 -1.64 5.88
CA LEU A 80 8.84 -1.87 5.24
C LEU A 80 7.70 -1.19 6.00
N GLY A 81 7.64 -1.33 7.32
CA GLY A 81 6.64 -0.64 8.14
C GLY A 81 6.70 0.89 8.02
N ASN A 82 7.91 1.47 7.93
CA ASN A 82 8.08 2.90 7.69
C ASN A 82 7.60 3.33 6.30
N ARG A 83 7.82 2.49 5.27
CA ARG A 83 7.32 2.73 3.91
C ARG A 83 5.79 2.70 3.88
N VAL A 84 5.15 1.73 4.54
CA VAL A 84 3.67 1.67 4.69
C VAL A 84 3.14 2.95 5.34
N ARG A 85 3.73 3.36 6.46
CA ARG A 85 3.33 4.59 7.16
C ARG A 85 3.52 5.85 6.31
N GLY A 86 4.62 5.91 5.56
CA GLY A 86 4.91 7.02 4.66
C GLY A 86 3.87 7.11 3.54
N LEU A 87 3.51 5.97 2.96
CA LEU A 87 2.50 5.87 1.92
C LEU A 87 1.11 6.33 2.42
N GLU A 88 0.69 5.85 3.58
CA GLU A 88 -0.57 6.25 4.20
C GLU A 88 -0.63 7.77 4.44
N ARG A 89 0.42 8.33 5.06
CA ARG A 89 0.50 9.78 5.32
C ARG A 89 0.41 10.62 4.05
N ARG A 90 1.00 10.15 2.93
CA ARG A 90 0.90 10.87 1.65
C ARG A 90 -0.55 11.01 1.21
N VAL A 91 -1.34 9.93 1.31
CA VAL A 91 -2.78 9.96 0.99
C VAL A 91 -3.55 10.86 1.95
N GLU A 92 -3.31 10.75 3.26
CA GLU A 92 -3.95 11.61 4.25
C GLU A 92 -3.73 13.10 3.96
N MET A 93 -2.49 13.49 3.62
CA MET A 93 -2.15 14.86 3.25
C MET A 93 -2.87 15.31 1.97
N MET A 94 -2.95 14.44 0.94
CA MET A 94 -3.66 14.75 -0.30
C MET A 94 -5.16 14.94 -0.07
N MET A 95 -5.79 14.07 0.73
CA MET A 95 -7.21 14.19 1.04
C MET A 95 -7.52 15.44 1.87
N GLU A 96 -6.68 15.77 2.85
CA GLU A 96 -6.86 16.99 3.64
C GLU A 96 -6.66 18.24 2.78
N ALA A 97 -5.66 18.25 1.88
CA ALA A 97 -5.47 19.34 0.93
C ALA A 97 -6.69 19.52 0.01
N ALA A 98 -7.27 18.43 -0.51
CA ALA A 98 -8.48 18.47 -1.33
C ALA A 98 -9.67 19.06 -0.55
N ARG A 99 -9.87 18.63 0.70
CA ARG A 99 -10.93 19.15 1.58
C ARG A 99 -10.76 20.65 1.87
N GLN A 100 -9.54 21.13 2.06
CA GLN A 100 -9.29 22.56 2.29
C GLN A 100 -9.55 23.39 1.04
N LEU A 101 -9.24 22.88 -0.15
CA LEU A 101 -9.57 23.54 -1.42
C LEU A 101 -11.08 23.68 -1.62
N GLU A 102 -11.86 22.62 -1.32
CA GLU A 102 -13.33 22.65 -1.40
C GLU A 102 -13.97 23.72 -0.48
N LYS A 103 -13.35 24.00 0.67
CA LYS A 103 -13.82 25.06 1.58
C LYS A 103 -13.56 26.47 1.08
N VAL A 104 -12.57 26.66 0.20
CA VAL A 104 -12.18 27.99 -0.33
C VAL A 104 -12.96 28.34 -1.60
N THR A 105 -13.51 27.34 -2.30
CA THR A 105 -14.28 27.50 -3.53
C THR A 105 -15.80 27.61 -3.32
N LEU A 106 -16.29 27.56 -2.07
CA LEU A 106 -17.69 27.74 -1.67
C LEU A 106 -17.88 29.07 -0.92
#